data_AF-A0A7V4WB05-F1
#
_entry.id   AF-A0A7V4WB05-F1
#
_cell.length_a   1.000
_cell.length_b   1.000
_cell.length_c   1.000
_cell.angle_alpha   90.00
_cell.angle_beta   90.00
_cell.angle_gamma   90.00
#
_symmetry.space_group_name_H-M   'P 1'
#
loop_
_entity.id
_entity.type
_entity.pdbx_description
1 polymer ?
#
loop_
_entity_poly.entity_id
_entity_poly.type
_entity_poly.pdbx_seq_one_letter_code
_entity_poly.pdbx_strand_id
1 'polypeptide(L)'
;NEDLIERHKNCVGGHGPYEINMYDNETNPKWPRHPGQVRSMEEMRMLIDGYDCGIRYMDDHIGQLLNALDEHGVLDDLAIIISSDHGENLGELGLYAEHATADTITCRIPMIIKWPGGKSGHVDNGFHYNLDLPPTLAELFGKPPMPRWDGKSYAPAIMKGQDCGREYLVISQCAHTCQRSVRFGPWLYMKTYHDFYHLWPDEMLYNVESDPHLQHDVAKQNPDIRHQAAYYYLQWHDQMMKTMPDGYDTDPLWTVMKEGGPAHSRGHLAKYCEFLEQTGRGWAIPELKKRHPREFK
;
A
#
# COMPACT_ATOMS: atom_id res chain seq x y z
N ASN A 1 -21.59 0.51 -4.43
CA ASN A 1 -22.57 1.57 -4.75
C ASN A 1 -22.46 1.80 -6.25
N GLU A 2 -23.56 1.71 -7.01
CA GLU A 2 -23.54 1.90 -8.48
C GLU A 2 -23.01 3.29 -8.87
N ASP A 3 -23.36 4.32 -8.09
CA ASP A 3 -22.86 5.68 -8.29
C ASP A 3 -21.32 5.78 -8.24
N LEU A 4 -20.69 4.95 -7.40
CA LEU A 4 -19.23 4.92 -7.26
C LEU A 4 -18.56 4.36 -8.52
N ILE A 5 -19.12 3.29 -9.10
CA ILE A 5 -18.60 2.69 -10.33
C ILE A 5 -18.79 3.68 -11.49
N GLU A 6 -19.94 4.33 -11.60
CA GLU A 6 -20.16 5.35 -12.63
C GLU A 6 -19.19 6.53 -12.50
N ARG A 7 -18.87 6.94 -11.26
CA ARG A 7 -17.82 7.93 -11.01
C ARG A 7 -16.44 7.42 -11.45
N HIS A 8 -16.07 6.21 -11.08
CA HIS A 8 -14.76 5.63 -11.38
C HIS A 8 -14.56 5.35 -12.87
N LYS A 9 -15.62 5.09 -13.64
CA LYS A 9 -15.54 4.99 -15.11
C LYS A 9 -14.97 6.25 -15.77
N ASN A 10 -15.08 7.41 -15.11
CA ASN A 10 -14.50 8.65 -15.60
C ASN A 10 -13.08 8.89 -15.05
N CYS A 11 -12.59 8.09 -14.12
CA CYS A 11 -11.21 8.17 -13.65
C CYS A 11 -10.22 7.74 -14.73
N VAL A 12 -9.01 8.27 -14.62
CA VAL A 12 -7.84 7.94 -15.43
C VAL A 12 -6.74 7.42 -14.50
N GLY A 13 -5.64 6.93 -15.06
CA GLY A 13 -4.58 6.21 -14.35
C GLY A 13 -4.58 4.73 -14.67
N GLY A 14 -3.43 4.09 -14.48
CA GLY A 14 -3.34 2.64 -14.63
C GLY A 14 -4.09 1.91 -13.53
N HIS A 15 -4.49 0.65 -13.75
CA HIS A 15 -5.31 -0.11 -12.80
C HIS A 15 -6.65 0.55 -12.46
N GLY A 16 -7.15 1.41 -13.35
CA GLY A 16 -8.51 1.93 -13.29
C GLY A 16 -9.55 0.87 -13.71
N PRO A 17 -10.85 1.18 -13.58
CA PRO A 17 -11.90 0.20 -13.90
C PRO A 17 -11.94 -0.19 -15.39
N TYR A 18 -11.43 0.62 -16.30
CA TYR A 18 -11.32 0.26 -17.73
C TYR A 18 -9.95 -0.30 -18.11
N GLU A 19 -8.97 -0.28 -17.20
CA GLU A 19 -7.60 -0.67 -17.51
C GLU A 19 -6.96 -1.35 -16.31
N ILE A 20 -7.60 -2.42 -15.82
CA ILE A 20 -7.16 -3.19 -14.66
C ILE A 20 -5.75 -3.76 -14.90
N ASN A 21 -5.41 -4.08 -16.16
CA ASN A 21 -4.09 -4.57 -16.56
C ASN A 21 -3.16 -3.45 -17.05
N MET A 22 -3.16 -2.28 -16.39
CA MET A 22 -2.37 -1.07 -16.71
C MET A 22 -2.99 -0.10 -17.71
N TYR A 23 -2.73 -0.24 -19.02
CA TYR A 23 -3.01 0.80 -20.03
C TYR A 23 -3.86 0.31 -21.21
N ASP A 24 -4.53 -0.83 -21.02
CA ASP A 24 -5.51 -1.42 -21.91
C ASP A 24 -6.52 -2.24 -21.10
N ASN A 25 -7.57 -2.72 -21.77
CA ASN A 25 -8.63 -3.54 -21.17
C ASN A 25 -8.53 -5.01 -21.55
N GLU A 26 -7.38 -5.48 -22.01
CA GLU A 26 -7.23 -6.85 -22.49
C GLU A 26 -7.25 -7.82 -21.30
N THR A 27 -7.93 -8.95 -21.46
CA THR A 27 -7.92 -10.05 -20.49
C THR A 27 -6.92 -11.09 -20.96
N ASN A 28 -5.96 -11.45 -20.11
CA ASN A 28 -4.99 -12.47 -20.45
C ASN A 28 -5.67 -13.85 -20.56
N PRO A 29 -5.62 -14.53 -21.71
CA PRO A 29 -6.30 -15.82 -21.89
C PRO A 29 -5.75 -16.94 -20.98
N LYS A 30 -4.53 -16.78 -20.43
CA LYS A 30 -3.98 -17.70 -19.43
C LYS A 30 -4.61 -17.53 -18.06
N TRP A 31 -5.13 -16.34 -17.76
CA TRP A 31 -5.66 -15.95 -16.45
C TRP A 31 -7.07 -15.37 -16.59
N PRO A 32 -8.04 -16.13 -17.12
CA PRO A 32 -9.36 -15.60 -17.50
C PRO A 32 -10.21 -15.12 -16.32
N ARG A 33 -9.81 -15.42 -15.08
CA ARG A 33 -10.46 -14.94 -13.85
C ARG A 33 -9.99 -13.55 -13.42
N HIS A 34 -8.91 -13.03 -14.00
CA HIS A 34 -8.45 -11.67 -13.76
C HIS A 34 -8.94 -10.78 -14.92
N PRO A 35 -10.01 -9.99 -14.71
CA PRO A 35 -10.63 -9.23 -15.79
C PRO A 35 -9.75 -8.06 -16.24
N GLY A 36 -9.84 -7.70 -17.53
CA GLY A 36 -9.19 -6.48 -18.03
C GLY A 36 -9.93 -5.18 -17.69
N GLN A 37 -11.20 -5.27 -17.30
CA GLN A 37 -12.05 -4.13 -16.93
C GLN A 37 -13.23 -4.55 -16.05
N VAL A 38 -13.77 -3.60 -15.30
CA VAL A 38 -14.97 -3.70 -14.45
C VAL A 38 -15.89 -2.51 -14.76
N ARG A 39 -17.12 -2.79 -15.18
CA ARG A 39 -18.11 -1.83 -15.69
C ARG A 39 -19.41 -1.83 -14.91
N SER A 40 -19.59 -2.78 -14.00
CA SER A 40 -20.82 -2.93 -13.22
C SER A 40 -20.50 -3.49 -11.84
N MET A 41 -21.46 -3.39 -10.92
CA MET A 41 -21.35 -4.00 -9.60
C MET A 41 -21.27 -5.53 -9.68
N GLU A 42 -21.84 -6.14 -10.72
CA GLU A 42 -21.74 -7.58 -10.98
C GLU A 42 -20.30 -7.97 -11.34
N GLU A 43 -19.67 -7.25 -12.29
CA GLU A 43 -18.27 -7.47 -12.65
C GLU A 43 -17.34 -7.20 -11.46
N MET A 44 -17.65 -6.17 -10.65
CA MET A 44 -16.90 -5.88 -9.42
C MET A 44 -17.01 -7.02 -8.40
N ARG A 45 -18.20 -7.58 -8.24
CA ARG A 45 -18.42 -8.73 -7.36
C ARG A 45 -17.63 -9.94 -7.84
N MET A 46 -17.59 -10.20 -9.15
CA MET A 46 -16.77 -11.28 -9.70
C MET A 46 -15.28 -11.10 -9.41
N LEU A 47 -14.76 -9.86 -9.47
CA LEU A 47 -13.39 -9.56 -9.10
C LEU A 47 -13.12 -9.86 -7.62
N ILE A 48 -13.99 -9.39 -6.71
CA ILE A 48 -13.88 -9.64 -5.26
C ILE A 48 -14.00 -11.13 -4.95
N ASP A 49 -15.00 -11.83 -5.49
CA ASP A 49 -15.21 -13.26 -5.28
C ASP A 49 -13.99 -14.07 -5.76
N GLY A 50 -13.31 -13.61 -6.82
CA GLY A 50 -12.05 -14.17 -7.30
C GLY A 50 -10.90 -14.00 -6.30
N TYR A 51 -10.78 -12.82 -5.69
CA TYR A 51 -9.80 -12.53 -4.66
C TYR A 51 -10.06 -13.35 -3.38
N ASP A 52 -11.31 -13.42 -2.92
CA ASP A 52 -11.75 -14.22 -1.76
C ASP A 52 -11.48 -15.72 -1.98
N CYS A 53 -11.64 -16.21 -3.22
CA CYS A 53 -11.24 -17.58 -3.57
C CYS A 53 -9.73 -17.80 -3.37
N GLY A 54 -8.89 -16.81 -3.68
CA GLY A 54 -7.45 -16.86 -3.44
C GLY A 54 -7.11 -16.89 -1.95
N ILE A 55 -7.77 -16.05 -1.15
CA ILE A 55 -7.63 -16.06 0.31
C ILE A 55 -8.00 -17.43 0.87
N ARG A 56 -9.17 -17.95 0.49
CA ARG A 56 -9.64 -19.26 0.96
C ARG A 56 -8.69 -20.39 0.57
N TYR A 57 -8.18 -20.34 -0.65
CA TYR A 57 -7.18 -21.32 -1.12
C TYR A 57 -5.94 -21.30 -0.23
N MET A 58 -5.40 -20.13 0.10
CA MET A 58 -4.24 -20.02 0.99
C MET A 58 -4.56 -20.48 2.42
N ASP A 59 -5.72 -20.12 2.96
CA ASP A 59 -6.19 -20.54 4.29
C ASP A 59 -6.26 -22.09 4.41
N ASP A 60 -6.83 -22.77 3.41
CA ASP A 60 -6.87 -24.24 3.37
C ASP A 60 -5.44 -24.86 3.34
N HIS A 61 -4.46 -24.20 2.73
CA HIS A 61 -3.06 -24.67 2.69
C HIS A 61 -2.32 -24.42 4.01
N ILE A 62 -2.58 -23.27 4.66
CA ILE A 62 -2.08 -23.01 6.01
C ILE A 62 -2.63 -24.08 6.96
N GLY A 63 -3.93 -24.39 6.88
CA GLY A 63 -4.55 -25.46 7.67
C GLY A 63 -3.88 -26.83 7.47
N GLN A 64 -3.58 -27.20 6.22
CA GLN A 64 -2.85 -28.45 5.93
C GLN A 64 -1.46 -28.48 6.56
N LEU A 65 -0.70 -27.38 6.47
CA LEU A 65 0.63 -27.28 7.05
C LEU A 65 0.56 -27.38 8.59
N LEU A 66 -0.36 -26.67 9.22
CA LEU A 66 -0.53 -26.69 10.67
C LEU A 66 -0.96 -28.07 11.18
N ASN A 67 -1.87 -28.76 10.49
CA ASN A 67 -2.27 -30.13 10.82
C ASN A 67 -1.08 -31.10 10.75
N ALA A 68 -0.26 -31.01 9.70
CA ALA A 68 0.94 -31.86 9.59
C ALA A 68 1.95 -31.58 10.71
N LEU A 69 2.12 -30.32 11.11
CA LEU A 69 2.98 -29.95 12.24
C LEU A 69 2.42 -30.43 13.58
N ASP A 70 1.10 -30.47 13.74
CA ASP A 70 0.42 -31.03 14.93
C ASP A 70 0.62 -32.54 15.04
N GLU A 71 0.47 -33.27 13.93
CA GLU A 71 0.70 -34.73 13.87
C GLU A 71 2.14 -35.09 14.27
N HIS A 72 3.11 -34.19 14.04
CA HIS A 72 4.49 -34.34 14.47
C HIS A 72 4.75 -33.89 15.93
N GLY A 73 3.75 -33.33 16.62
CA GLY A 73 3.83 -32.93 18.02
C GLY A 73 4.74 -31.73 18.27
N VAL A 74 4.99 -30.89 17.26
CA VAL A 74 5.93 -29.75 17.36
C VAL A 74 5.24 -28.39 17.57
N LEU A 75 3.90 -28.35 17.51
CA LEU A 75 3.16 -27.08 17.54
C LEU A 75 3.40 -26.25 18.80
N ASP A 76 3.57 -26.86 19.96
CA ASP A 76 3.76 -26.13 21.23
C ASP A 76 5.04 -25.30 21.24
N ASP A 77 6.14 -25.83 20.68
CA ASP A 77 7.46 -25.19 20.61
C ASP A 77 7.72 -24.46 19.28
N LEU A 78 6.71 -24.37 18.41
CA LEU A 78 6.82 -23.68 17.12
C LEU A 78 6.39 -22.21 17.22
N ALA A 79 7.18 -21.31 16.63
CA ALA A 79 6.73 -19.95 16.31
C ALA A 79 6.03 -19.91 14.96
N ILE A 80 4.84 -19.32 14.89
CA ILE A 80 4.05 -19.16 13.67
C ILE A 80 3.81 -17.68 13.46
N ILE A 81 4.15 -17.17 12.29
CA ILE A 81 3.99 -15.77 11.90
C ILE A 81 3.29 -15.76 10.55
N ILE A 82 2.09 -15.18 10.49
CA ILE A 82 1.30 -15.00 9.26
C ILE A 82 1.24 -13.50 8.97
N SER A 83 1.69 -13.10 7.78
CA SER A 83 1.75 -11.71 7.35
C SER A 83 1.54 -11.63 5.83
N SER A 84 1.38 -10.40 5.33
CA SER A 84 1.51 -10.08 3.91
C SER A 84 2.74 -9.20 3.66
N ASP A 85 3.17 -9.05 2.42
CA ASP A 85 4.12 -8.03 1.99
C ASP A 85 3.42 -6.70 1.71
N HIS A 86 2.21 -6.75 1.12
CA HIS A 86 1.31 -5.62 0.92
C HIS A 86 -0.18 -6.07 0.95
N GLY A 87 -1.08 -5.10 0.97
CA GLY A 87 -2.53 -5.28 0.75
C GLY A 87 -2.92 -5.06 -0.71
N GLU A 88 -4.21 -4.94 -1.01
CA GLU A 88 -4.72 -4.82 -2.38
C GLU A 88 -5.86 -3.80 -2.43
N ASN A 89 -5.78 -2.80 -3.30
CA ASN A 89 -6.90 -1.89 -3.56
C ASN A 89 -7.96 -2.59 -4.41
N LEU A 90 -9.21 -2.53 -3.97
CA LEU A 90 -10.37 -3.11 -4.67
C LEU A 90 -11.42 -2.01 -4.91
N GLY A 91 -10.97 -0.90 -5.48
CA GLY A 91 -11.75 0.27 -5.85
C GLY A 91 -11.34 1.54 -5.08
N GLU A 92 -10.64 1.42 -3.96
CA GLU A 92 -10.16 2.58 -3.21
C GLU A 92 -9.23 3.45 -4.08
N LEU A 93 -9.39 4.78 -3.97
CA LEU A 93 -8.70 5.77 -4.81
C LEU A 93 -8.89 5.60 -6.34
N GLY A 94 -9.83 4.76 -6.77
CA GLY A 94 -10.07 4.43 -8.18
C GLY A 94 -9.14 3.35 -8.74
N LEU A 95 -8.40 2.64 -7.87
CA LEU A 95 -7.51 1.53 -8.22
C LEU A 95 -8.21 0.19 -8.02
N TYR A 96 -8.02 -0.74 -8.94
CA TYR A 96 -8.66 -2.05 -8.94
C TYR A 96 -7.62 -3.16 -9.13
N ALA A 97 -7.56 -4.06 -8.15
CA ALA A 97 -6.64 -5.20 -8.10
C ALA A 97 -5.17 -4.77 -8.27
N GLU A 98 -4.76 -3.78 -7.46
CA GLU A 98 -3.38 -3.29 -7.42
C GLU A 98 -3.03 -2.68 -6.05
N HIS A 99 -1.72 -2.60 -5.75
CA HIS A 99 -1.09 -2.09 -4.52
C HIS A 99 -0.18 -0.89 -4.81
N ALA A 100 -0.69 0.06 -5.61
CA ALA A 100 0.10 1.16 -6.18
C ALA A 100 0.40 2.32 -5.22
N THR A 101 -0.37 2.48 -4.14
CA THR A 101 -0.39 3.73 -3.35
C THR A 101 0.11 3.57 -1.93
N ALA A 102 0.64 4.65 -1.37
CA ALA A 102 1.10 4.69 0.03
C ALA A 102 -0.10 4.91 0.99
N ASP A 103 -1.17 4.13 0.82
CA ASP A 103 -2.40 4.26 1.58
C ASP A 103 -2.54 3.18 2.67
N THR A 104 -3.63 3.21 3.45
CA THR A 104 -3.87 2.18 4.47
C THR A 104 -4.37 0.86 3.90
N ILE A 105 -4.97 0.82 2.71
CA ILE A 105 -5.48 -0.41 2.13
C ILE A 105 -4.32 -1.29 1.65
N THR A 106 -3.32 -0.66 1.05
CA THR A 106 -2.10 -1.27 0.53
C THR A 106 -1.08 -1.53 1.64
N CYS A 107 -0.96 -0.66 2.64
CA CYS A 107 0.16 -0.76 3.59
C CYS A 107 -0.24 -1.24 4.99
N ARG A 108 -1.53 -1.38 5.32
CA ARG A 108 -1.99 -2.01 6.57
C ARG A 108 -2.21 -3.50 6.34
N ILE A 109 -1.13 -4.27 6.52
CA ILE A 109 -1.10 -5.72 6.33
C ILE A 109 -1.52 -6.49 7.60
N PRO A 110 -1.96 -7.76 7.46
CA PRO A 110 -2.10 -8.65 8.61
C PRO A 110 -0.74 -8.95 9.23
N MET A 111 -0.71 -9.15 10.55
CA MET A 111 0.44 -9.65 11.30
C MET A 111 -0.10 -10.47 12.49
N ILE A 112 -0.18 -11.79 12.32
CA ILE A 112 -0.65 -12.72 13.35
C ILE A 112 0.54 -13.54 13.83
N ILE A 113 0.81 -13.52 15.14
CA ILE A 113 1.97 -14.18 15.73
C ILE A 113 1.54 -15.12 16.85
N LYS A 114 1.87 -16.40 16.71
CA LYS A 114 1.92 -17.36 17.81
C LYS A 114 3.37 -17.60 18.16
N TRP A 115 3.73 -17.41 19.42
CA TRP A 115 5.08 -17.65 19.92
C TRP A 115 5.08 -18.60 21.12
N PRO A 116 6.03 -19.54 21.25
CA PRO A 116 6.14 -20.40 22.43
C PRO A 116 6.30 -19.58 23.72
N GLY A 117 5.38 -19.74 24.67
CA GLY A 117 5.34 -18.93 25.90
C GLY A 117 4.92 -17.47 25.70
N GLY A 118 4.47 -17.10 24.49
CA GLY A 118 3.90 -15.78 24.21
C GLY A 118 2.52 -15.58 24.81
N LYS A 119 2.09 -14.32 24.92
CA LYS A 119 0.78 -13.95 25.43
C LYS A 119 -0.30 -14.27 24.38
N SER A 120 -1.29 -15.06 24.75
CA SER A 120 -2.46 -15.35 23.91
C SER A 120 -3.55 -14.27 24.04
N GLY A 121 -4.32 -14.10 22.96
CA GLY A 121 -5.52 -13.23 22.94
C GLY A 121 -5.24 -11.73 23.06
N HIS A 122 -4.01 -11.31 22.80
CA HIS A 122 -3.62 -9.90 22.80
C HIS A 122 -3.73 -9.31 21.39
N VAL A 123 -4.24 -8.08 21.31
CA VAL A 123 -4.26 -7.27 20.09
C VAL A 123 -3.50 -5.98 20.40
N ASP A 124 -2.34 -5.81 19.76
CA ASP A 124 -1.56 -4.58 19.85
C ASP A 124 -2.05 -3.57 18.82
N ASN A 125 -2.43 -2.38 19.28
CA ASN A 125 -2.95 -1.31 18.42
C ASN A 125 -1.87 -0.29 18.03
N GLY A 126 -0.62 -0.49 18.46
CA GLY A 126 0.47 0.41 18.13
C GLY A 126 0.92 0.34 16.67
N PHE A 127 1.63 1.37 16.25
CA PHE A 127 2.12 1.46 14.87
C PHE A 127 3.47 0.79 14.69
N HIS A 128 3.47 -0.25 13.85
CA HIS A 128 4.63 -1.05 13.47
C HIS A 128 4.84 -1.04 11.95
N TYR A 129 6.09 -1.16 11.53
CA TYR A 129 6.44 -1.45 10.15
C TYR A 129 6.69 -2.95 9.96
N ASN A 130 6.60 -3.44 8.73
CA ASN A 130 7.05 -4.80 8.41
C ASN A 130 8.56 -5.00 8.73
N LEU A 131 9.38 -3.95 8.60
CA LEU A 131 10.82 -3.97 8.95
C LEU A 131 11.11 -4.05 10.47
N ASP A 132 10.08 -4.04 11.32
CA ASP A 132 10.21 -4.24 12.77
C ASP A 132 10.31 -5.74 13.12
N LEU A 133 9.95 -6.63 12.20
CA LEU A 133 10.03 -8.08 12.43
C LEU A 133 11.48 -8.57 12.67
N PRO A 134 12.50 -8.20 11.87
CA PRO A 134 13.89 -8.61 12.13
C PRO A 134 14.43 -8.25 13.53
N PRO A 135 14.34 -6.98 14.02
CA PRO A 135 14.79 -6.67 15.38
C PRO A 135 13.94 -7.36 16.46
N THR A 136 12.64 -7.59 16.20
CA THR A 136 11.79 -8.38 17.09
C THR A 136 12.28 -9.81 17.23
N LEU A 137 12.55 -10.49 16.12
CA LEU A 137 13.08 -11.85 16.13
C LEU A 137 14.45 -11.92 16.80
N ALA A 138 15.33 -10.95 16.54
CA ALA A 138 16.63 -10.89 17.20
C ALA A 138 16.48 -10.84 18.73
N GLU A 139 15.62 -9.95 19.24
CA GLU A 139 15.34 -9.86 20.68
C GLU A 139 14.77 -11.17 21.25
N LEU A 140 13.79 -11.77 20.57
CA LEU A 140 13.18 -13.03 20.99
C LEU A 140 14.16 -14.21 21.02
N PHE A 141 15.17 -14.20 20.15
CA PHE A 141 16.27 -15.18 20.14
C PHE A 141 17.46 -14.77 21.03
N GLY A 142 17.35 -13.70 21.82
CA GLY A 142 18.42 -13.23 22.70
C GLY A 142 19.66 -12.73 21.94
N LYS A 143 19.47 -12.20 20.74
CA LYS A 143 20.50 -11.62 19.87
C LYS A 143 20.36 -10.09 19.81
N PRO A 144 21.47 -9.35 19.69
CA PRO A 144 21.39 -7.92 19.43
C PRO A 144 20.86 -7.68 18.01
N PRO A 145 20.05 -6.62 17.79
CA PRO A 145 19.68 -6.20 16.44
C PRO A 145 20.90 -5.70 15.67
N MET A 146 20.87 -5.79 14.34
CA MET A 146 21.93 -5.23 13.52
C MET A 146 21.89 -3.70 13.55
N PRO A 147 23.04 -2.99 13.66
CA PRO A 147 23.07 -1.52 13.73
C PRO A 147 22.42 -0.80 12.55
N ARG A 148 22.34 -1.47 11.38
CA ARG A 148 21.77 -0.93 10.14
C ARG A 148 20.26 -1.10 10.00
N TRP A 149 19.58 -1.70 10.98
CA TRP A 149 18.14 -1.90 10.92
C TRP A 149 17.42 -0.66 11.47
N ASP A 150 16.49 -0.11 10.68
CA ASP A 150 15.65 1.02 11.09
C ASP A 150 14.45 0.61 11.96
N GLY A 151 14.28 -0.71 12.13
CA GLY A 151 13.16 -1.30 12.86
C GLY A 151 13.31 -1.20 14.37
N LYS A 152 12.17 -1.28 15.05
CA LYS A 152 12.06 -1.31 16.51
C LYS A 152 11.32 -2.58 16.90
N SER A 153 11.87 -3.32 17.85
CA SER A 153 11.27 -4.56 18.31
C SER A 153 9.92 -4.34 18.98
N TYR A 154 8.96 -5.21 18.68
CA TYR A 154 7.68 -5.33 19.37
C TYR A 154 7.57 -6.64 20.17
N ALA A 155 8.71 -7.23 20.57
CA ALA A 155 8.74 -8.41 21.43
C ALA A 155 7.94 -8.26 22.75
N PRO A 156 7.85 -7.08 23.40
CA PRO A 156 6.98 -6.90 24.56
C PRO A 156 5.50 -7.18 24.29
N ALA A 157 4.98 -6.84 23.10
CA ALA A 157 3.61 -7.15 22.72
C ALA A 157 3.41 -8.67 22.61
N ILE A 158 4.36 -9.38 22.02
CA ILE A 158 4.32 -10.84 21.86
C ILE A 158 4.41 -11.56 23.21
N MET A 159 5.40 -11.21 24.04
CA MET A 159 5.70 -12.00 25.25
C MET A 159 4.87 -11.59 26.46
N LYS A 160 4.49 -10.32 26.58
CA LYS A 160 3.84 -9.76 27.77
C LYS A 160 2.43 -9.25 27.51
N GLY A 161 2.02 -9.09 26.25
CA GLY A 161 0.76 -8.45 25.89
C GLY A 161 0.74 -6.97 26.26
N GLN A 162 1.87 -6.30 26.07
CA GLN A 162 2.01 -4.86 26.33
C GLN A 162 2.10 -4.14 25.00
N ASP A 163 1.12 -3.28 24.71
CA ASP A 163 1.11 -2.41 23.53
C ASP A 163 2.42 -1.62 23.43
N CYS A 164 2.97 -1.58 22.22
CA CYS A 164 4.14 -0.77 21.91
C CYS A 164 4.08 -0.31 20.45
N GLY A 165 5.02 0.52 20.02
CA GLY A 165 5.07 1.02 18.65
C GLY A 165 5.45 2.48 18.58
N ARG A 166 5.24 3.08 17.41
CA ARG A 166 5.54 4.49 17.15
C ARG A 166 4.28 5.35 17.30
N GLU A 167 4.48 6.64 17.51
CA GLU A 167 3.39 7.64 17.47
C GLU A 167 2.83 7.84 16.05
N TYR A 168 3.70 7.71 15.05
CA TYR A 168 3.37 7.80 13.64
C TYR A 168 4.28 6.92 12.78
N LEU A 169 3.84 6.64 11.55
CA LEU A 169 4.61 6.00 10.49
C LEU A 169 4.71 6.92 9.27
N VAL A 170 5.80 6.80 8.52
CA VAL A 170 5.95 7.32 7.17
C VAL A 170 5.99 6.14 6.20
N ILE A 171 5.00 6.08 5.32
CA ILE A 171 4.74 4.99 4.38
C ILE A 171 5.08 5.46 2.99
N SER A 172 5.53 4.55 2.12
CA SER A 172 6.13 4.89 0.84
C SER A 172 5.74 3.93 -0.26
N GLN A 173 5.50 4.47 -1.46
CA GLN A 173 5.40 3.70 -2.70
C GLN A 173 6.15 4.41 -3.83
N CYS A 174 6.91 3.63 -4.62
CA CYS A 174 7.77 4.15 -5.69
C CYS A 174 7.73 3.31 -6.99
N ALA A 175 6.92 2.25 -7.07
CA ALA A 175 6.87 1.35 -8.23
C ALA A 175 5.88 1.84 -9.30
N HIS A 176 4.66 2.17 -8.89
CA HIS A 176 3.59 2.70 -9.74
C HIS A 176 3.40 4.21 -9.53
N THR A 177 3.25 4.61 -8.26
CA THR A 177 3.24 6.02 -7.84
C THR A 177 4.59 6.41 -7.26
N CYS A 178 4.83 7.70 -7.08
CA CYS A 178 5.82 8.19 -6.12
C CYS A 178 5.07 8.93 -5.00
N GLN A 179 4.89 8.27 -3.86
CA GLN A 179 4.14 8.79 -2.72
C GLN A 179 4.88 8.62 -1.40
N ARG A 180 4.68 9.60 -0.52
CA ARG A 180 5.05 9.55 0.91
C ARG A 180 3.82 9.90 1.73
N SER A 181 3.44 9.03 2.65
CA SER A 181 2.28 9.23 3.50
C SER A 181 2.66 9.20 4.96
N VAL A 182 1.91 9.90 5.81
CA VAL A 182 2.08 9.89 7.26
C VAL A 182 0.82 9.33 7.91
N ARG A 183 0.98 8.24 8.65
CA ARG A 183 -0.08 7.61 9.45
C ARG A 183 0.11 7.95 10.92
N PHE A 184 -0.85 8.63 11.53
CA PHE A 184 -0.82 9.04 12.95
C PHE A 184 -2.23 9.19 13.50
N GLY A 185 -2.49 8.84 14.77
CA GLY A 185 -3.84 8.90 15.35
C GLY A 185 -4.89 8.25 14.44
N PRO A 186 -6.00 8.93 14.09
CA PRO A 186 -6.96 8.45 13.09
C PRO A 186 -6.66 8.90 11.65
N TRP A 187 -5.53 9.59 11.41
CA TRP A 187 -5.26 10.30 10.16
C TRP A 187 -4.29 9.56 9.24
N LEU A 188 -4.58 9.61 7.94
CA LEU A 188 -3.68 9.30 6.85
C LEU A 188 -3.51 10.55 5.99
N TYR A 189 -2.34 11.17 6.04
CA TYR A 189 -1.93 12.21 5.10
C TYR A 189 -1.13 11.57 3.97
N MET A 190 -1.41 11.91 2.72
CA MET A 190 -0.70 11.40 1.55
C MET A 190 -0.11 12.56 0.76
N LYS A 191 1.18 12.47 0.42
CA LYS A 191 1.88 13.40 -0.46
C LYS A 191 2.29 12.70 -1.74
N THR A 192 1.80 13.21 -2.86
CA THR A 192 2.00 12.63 -4.19
C THR A 192 2.98 13.47 -5.01
N TYR A 193 4.02 12.81 -5.52
CA TYR A 193 5.03 13.41 -6.41
C TYR A 193 4.86 12.92 -7.85
N HIS A 194 4.38 11.69 -8.01
CA HIS A 194 3.92 11.13 -9.27
C HIS A 194 2.67 10.30 -8.99
N ASP A 195 1.56 10.66 -9.64
CA ASP A 195 0.22 10.16 -9.34
C ASP A 195 -0.18 8.97 -10.22
N PHE A 196 0.76 8.40 -10.97
CA PHE A 196 0.50 7.28 -11.88
C PHE A 196 -0.62 7.59 -12.89
N TYR A 197 -0.70 8.85 -13.31
CA TYR A 197 -1.68 9.43 -14.24
C TYR A 197 -3.11 9.52 -13.71
N HIS A 198 -3.33 9.35 -12.40
CA HIS A 198 -4.66 9.42 -11.80
C HIS A 198 -5.21 10.84 -11.62
N LEU A 199 -4.40 11.87 -11.88
CA LEU A 199 -4.76 13.28 -11.68
C LEU A 199 -5.13 13.64 -10.23
N TRP A 200 -4.68 12.86 -9.25
CA TRP A 200 -4.89 13.16 -7.83
C TRP A 200 -4.28 14.52 -7.44
N PRO A 201 -4.77 15.14 -6.36
CA PRO A 201 -4.09 16.27 -5.74
C PRO A 201 -2.70 15.90 -5.20
N ASP A 202 -1.81 16.88 -5.12
CA ASP A 202 -0.47 16.72 -4.52
C ASP A 202 -0.52 16.31 -3.04
N GLU A 203 -1.59 16.72 -2.34
CA GLU A 203 -1.83 16.39 -0.94
C GLU A 203 -3.27 15.90 -0.75
N MET A 204 -3.43 14.77 -0.08
CA MET A 204 -4.73 14.24 0.36
C MET A 204 -4.68 13.95 1.87
N LEU A 205 -5.83 13.98 2.54
CA LEU A 205 -5.95 13.68 3.96
C LEU A 205 -7.26 12.95 4.25
N TYR A 206 -7.18 11.85 4.96
CA TYR A 206 -8.32 11.02 5.34
C TYR A 206 -8.32 10.73 6.83
N ASN A 207 -9.51 10.68 7.44
CA ASN A 207 -9.71 10.07 8.75
C ASN A 207 -10.06 8.60 8.53
N VAL A 208 -9.13 7.68 8.77
CA VAL A 208 -9.30 6.26 8.43
C VAL A 208 -10.15 5.48 9.43
N GLU A 209 -10.53 6.09 10.55
CA GLU A 209 -11.49 5.48 11.48
C GLU A 209 -12.93 5.71 11.01
N SER A 210 -13.25 6.94 10.56
CA SER A 210 -14.59 7.28 10.06
C SER A 210 -14.76 7.07 8.56
N ASP A 211 -13.66 7.04 7.80
CA ASP A 211 -13.62 6.82 6.35
C ASP A 211 -12.56 5.76 5.98
N PRO A 212 -12.79 4.48 6.35
CA PRO A 212 -11.81 3.41 6.16
C PRO A 212 -11.51 3.10 4.69
N HIS A 213 -12.37 3.53 3.76
CA HIS A 213 -12.23 3.33 2.31
C HIS A 213 -11.78 4.60 1.56
N LEU A 214 -11.34 5.63 2.29
CA LEU A 214 -10.72 6.84 1.72
C LEU A 214 -11.60 7.54 0.68
N GLN A 215 -12.90 7.62 0.92
CA GLN A 215 -13.87 8.17 -0.03
C GLN A 215 -13.95 9.70 0.02
N HIS A 216 -13.50 10.33 1.12
CA HIS A 216 -13.66 11.75 1.39
C HIS A 216 -12.33 12.39 1.77
N ASP A 217 -11.66 12.97 0.78
CA ASP A 217 -10.48 13.80 1.01
C ASP A 217 -10.87 15.10 1.76
N VAL A 218 -10.33 15.27 2.95
CA VAL A 218 -10.57 16.42 3.84
C VAL A 218 -9.35 17.33 3.99
N ALA A 219 -8.36 17.21 3.09
CA ALA A 219 -7.12 17.98 3.12
C ALA A 219 -7.33 19.50 3.18
N LYS A 220 -8.27 20.03 2.38
CA LYS A 220 -8.53 21.48 2.30
C LYS A 220 -9.18 22.02 3.56
N GLN A 221 -9.98 21.20 4.24
CA GLN A 221 -10.78 21.57 5.41
C GLN A 221 -9.98 21.49 6.71
N ASN A 222 -8.86 20.75 6.73
CA ASN A 222 -8.09 20.49 7.95
C ASN A 222 -6.60 20.89 7.79
N PRO A 223 -6.29 22.17 7.55
CA PRO A 223 -4.92 22.62 7.34
C PRO A 223 -4.01 22.32 8.55
N ASP A 224 -4.51 22.44 9.78
CA ASP A 224 -3.72 22.18 10.99
C ASP A 224 -3.24 20.72 11.07
N ILE A 225 -4.12 19.78 10.70
CA ILE A 225 -3.78 18.35 10.64
C ILE A 225 -2.77 18.08 9.51
N ARG A 226 -2.91 18.73 8.34
CA ARG A 226 -1.90 18.63 7.28
C ARG A 226 -0.55 19.19 7.72
N HIS A 227 -0.53 20.32 8.43
CA HIS A 227 0.70 20.92 8.93
C HIS A 227 1.39 20.00 9.95
N GLN A 228 0.62 19.37 10.84
CA GLN A 228 1.15 18.36 11.77
C GLN A 228 1.73 17.16 11.01
N ALA A 229 1.02 16.64 10.01
CA ALA A 229 1.52 15.54 9.18
C ALA A 229 2.80 15.92 8.44
N ALA A 230 2.84 17.10 7.82
CA ALA A 230 4.02 17.63 7.14
C ALA A 230 5.20 17.79 8.11
N TYR A 231 4.95 18.23 9.36
CA TYR A 231 5.98 18.28 10.40
C TYR A 231 6.54 16.88 10.71
N TYR A 232 5.69 15.88 10.94
CA TYR A 232 6.13 14.50 11.17
C TYR A 232 6.92 13.94 9.98
N TYR A 233 6.46 14.20 8.74
CA TYR A 233 7.17 13.82 7.53
C TYR A 233 8.57 14.45 7.48
N LEU A 234 8.69 15.75 7.73
CA LEU A 234 9.96 16.46 7.73
C LEU A 234 10.92 15.93 8.80
N GLN A 235 10.42 15.69 10.03
CA GLN A 235 11.24 15.12 11.10
C GLN A 235 11.77 13.74 10.73
N TRP A 236 10.91 12.86 10.19
CA TRP A 236 11.33 11.54 9.74
C TRP A 236 12.33 11.64 8.59
N HIS A 237 12.05 12.45 7.56
CA HIS A 237 12.91 12.58 6.39
C HIS A 237 14.30 13.11 6.80
N ASP A 238 14.37 14.16 7.61
CA ASP A 238 15.63 14.69 8.11
C ASP A 238 16.41 13.64 8.91
N GLN A 239 15.71 12.83 9.71
CA GLN A 239 16.35 11.74 10.44
C GLN A 239 16.93 10.68 9.49
N MET A 240 16.14 10.22 8.51
CA MET A 240 16.59 9.22 7.53
C MET A 240 17.80 9.73 6.74
N MET A 241 17.76 10.99 6.28
CA MET A 241 18.89 11.60 5.56
C MET A 241 20.14 11.72 6.44
N LYS A 242 19.98 12.03 7.74
CA LYS A 242 21.12 12.11 8.69
C LYS A 242 21.72 10.75 9.04
N THR A 243 20.92 9.68 9.04
CA THR A 243 21.37 8.33 9.39
C THR A 243 21.67 7.45 8.18
N MET A 244 21.57 7.97 6.96
CA MET A 244 21.94 7.21 5.77
C MET A 244 23.42 6.77 5.85
N PRO A 245 23.74 5.54 5.39
CA PRO A 245 25.12 5.07 5.37
C PRO A 245 26.03 5.94 4.51
N ASP A 246 27.33 5.95 4.84
CA ASP A 246 28.34 6.67 4.08
C ASP A 246 28.30 6.30 2.58
N GLY A 247 28.37 7.33 1.73
CA GLY A 247 28.31 7.18 0.27
C GLY A 247 26.91 7.30 -0.33
N TYR A 248 25.86 7.44 0.49
CA TYR A 248 24.50 7.77 0.05
C TYR A 248 24.10 9.17 0.53
N ASP A 249 23.65 10.03 -0.38
CA ASP A 249 23.27 11.43 -0.11
C ASP A 249 21.91 11.82 -0.71
N THR A 250 21.21 10.86 -1.31
CA THR A 250 19.99 11.08 -2.10
C THR A 250 18.89 10.15 -1.62
N ASP A 251 17.72 10.71 -1.27
CA ASP A 251 16.50 9.90 -1.07
C ASP A 251 16.19 9.14 -2.38
N PRO A 252 16.09 7.79 -2.35
CA PRO A 252 15.77 6.98 -3.53
C PRO A 252 14.52 7.41 -4.30
N LEU A 253 13.53 8.00 -3.65
CA LEU A 253 12.33 8.53 -4.32
C LEU A 253 12.71 9.60 -5.35
N TRP A 254 13.66 10.49 -5.01
CA TRP A 254 14.12 11.52 -5.94
C TRP A 254 14.96 10.96 -7.09
N THR A 255 15.63 9.82 -6.90
CA THR A 255 16.26 9.09 -8.01
C THR A 255 15.20 8.65 -9.01
N VAL A 256 14.10 8.03 -8.57
CA VAL A 256 12.98 7.63 -9.43
C VAL A 256 12.38 8.84 -10.17
N MET A 257 12.17 9.97 -9.48
CA MET A 257 11.65 11.19 -10.11
C MET A 257 12.60 11.81 -11.15
N LYS A 258 13.91 11.76 -10.92
CA LYS A 258 14.94 12.22 -11.88
C LYS A 258 14.99 11.33 -13.10
N GLU A 259 14.84 10.04 -12.90
CA GLU A 259 14.80 9.00 -13.93
C GLU A 259 13.56 9.08 -14.82
N GLY A 260 12.58 9.94 -14.52
CA GLY A 260 11.38 10.16 -15.34
C GLY A 260 10.10 9.60 -14.72
N GLY A 261 10.15 9.17 -13.47
CA GLY A 261 9.01 8.65 -12.72
C GLY A 261 9.10 7.14 -12.45
N PRO A 262 8.09 6.61 -11.74
CA PRO A 262 8.00 5.19 -11.39
C PRO A 262 8.10 4.27 -12.61
N ALA A 263 8.72 3.10 -12.42
CA ALA A 263 9.03 2.16 -13.49
C ALA A 263 7.80 1.68 -14.26
N HIS A 264 6.67 1.50 -13.56
CA HIS A 264 5.41 1.07 -14.16
C HIS A 264 4.69 2.19 -14.94
N SER A 265 5.04 3.47 -14.71
CA SER A 265 4.49 4.60 -15.47
C SER A 265 5.34 5.07 -16.62
N ARG A 266 6.64 5.24 -16.39
CA ARG A 266 7.52 6.04 -17.24
C ARG A 266 7.56 5.48 -18.67
N GLY A 267 7.22 6.33 -19.64
CA GLY A 267 7.30 6.01 -21.07
C GLY A 267 6.01 5.42 -21.64
N HIS A 268 4.96 5.28 -20.84
CA HIS A 268 3.68 4.71 -21.28
C HIS A 268 2.63 5.76 -21.63
N LEU A 269 2.83 7.03 -21.26
CA LEU A 269 1.77 8.03 -21.32
C LEU A 269 1.26 8.31 -22.74
N ALA A 270 2.14 8.28 -23.76
CA ALA A 270 1.74 8.49 -25.15
C ALA A 270 0.75 7.41 -25.64
N LYS A 271 1.05 6.13 -25.41
CA LYS A 271 0.15 5.02 -25.72
C LYS A 271 -1.14 5.09 -24.88
N TYR A 272 -1.01 5.45 -23.61
CA TYR A 272 -2.18 5.59 -22.74
C TYR A 272 -3.13 6.68 -23.21
N CYS A 273 -2.62 7.79 -23.76
CA CYS A 273 -3.45 8.85 -24.35
C CYS A 273 -4.32 8.34 -25.52
N GLU A 274 -3.80 7.44 -26.37
CA GLU A 274 -4.60 6.81 -27.44
C GLU A 274 -5.77 6.00 -26.86
N PHE A 275 -5.52 5.26 -25.77
CA PHE A 275 -6.55 4.50 -25.08
C PHE A 275 -7.59 5.40 -24.40
N LEU A 276 -7.16 6.53 -23.84
CA LEU A 276 -8.07 7.54 -23.28
C LEU A 276 -9.02 8.12 -24.34
N GLU A 277 -8.53 8.38 -25.56
CA GLU A 277 -9.40 8.82 -26.66
C GLU A 277 -10.44 7.75 -27.02
N GLN A 278 -10.02 6.49 -27.15
CA GLN A 278 -10.88 5.37 -27.50
C GLN A 278 -11.97 5.10 -26.46
N THR A 279 -11.69 5.41 -25.19
CA THR A 279 -12.62 5.20 -24.07
C THR A 279 -13.40 6.45 -23.68
N GLY A 280 -13.34 7.52 -24.49
CA GLY A 280 -14.09 8.77 -24.25
C GLY A 280 -13.53 9.63 -23.10
N ARG A 281 -12.34 9.32 -22.59
CA ARG A 281 -11.63 10.02 -21.51
C ARG A 281 -10.51 10.94 -22.01
N GLY A 282 -10.51 11.26 -23.30
CA GLY A 282 -9.54 12.16 -23.92
C GLY A 282 -9.51 13.58 -23.32
N TRP A 283 -10.53 13.97 -22.55
CA TRP A 283 -10.56 15.22 -21.78
C TRP A 283 -9.39 15.36 -20.79
N ALA A 284 -8.81 14.25 -20.32
CA ALA A 284 -7.71 14.24 -19.36
C ALA A 284 -6.34 14.56 -19.99
N ILE A 285 -6.20 14.34 -21.31
CA ILE A 285 -4.93 14.40 -22.04
C ILE A 285 -4.24 15.78 -21.90
N PRO A 286 -4.93 16.93 -22.00
CA PRO A 286 -4.28 18.24 -21.84
C PRO A 286 -3.61 18.41 -20.47
N GLU A 287 -4.27 17.97 -19.38
CA GLU A 287 -3.71 18.07 -18.04
C GLU A 287 -2.57 17.04 -17.83
N LEU A 288 -2.70 15.82 -18.36
CA LEU A 288 -1.61 14.83 -18.32
C LEU A 288 -0.36 15.32 -19.06
N LYS A 289 -0.51 15.92 -20.24
CA LYS A 289 0.60 16.55 -20.99
C LYS A 289 1.26 17.68 -20.21
N LYS A 290 0.48 18.44 -19.45
CA LYS A 290 0.98 19.52 -18.60
C LYS A 290 1.73 19.00 -17.37
N ARG A 291 1.26 17.92 -16.73
CA ARG A 291 1.92 17.29 -15.57
C ARG A 291 3.17 16.49 -15.95
N HIS A 292 3.17 15.84 -17.11
CA HIS A 292 4.24 14.95 -17.58
C HIS A 292 4.82 15.39 -18.95
N PRO A 293 5.30 16.63 -19.10
CA PRO A 293 5.75 17.15 -20.40
C PRO A 293 6.99 16.44 -20.94
N ARG A 294 7.71 15.68 -20.09
CA ARG A 294 8.92 14.94 -20.48
C ARG A 294 8.61 13.68 -21.31
N GLU A 295 7.40 13.14 -21.24
CA GLU A 295 7.01 11.91 -21.95
C GLU A 295 6.52 12.15 -23.38
N PHE A 296 6.50 13.41 -23.82
CA PHE A 296 6.11 13.82 -25.17
C PHE A 296 7.25 14.55 -25.91
N LYS A 297 8.48 14.44 -25.40
CA LYS A 297 9.68 15.04 -26.00
C LYS A 297 10.48 14.02 -26.80
#